data_AF-A0A7X2MTU6-F1
#
_entry.id   AF-A0A7X2MTU6-F1
#
_cell.length_a   1.000
_cell.length_b   1.000
_cell.length_c   1.000
_cell.angle_alpha   90.00
_cell.angle_beta   90.00
_cell.angle_gamma   90.00
#
_symmetry.space_group_name_H-M   'P 1'
#
loop_
_entity.id
_entity.type
_entity.pdbx_description
1 polymer ?
#
loop_
_entity_poly.entity_id
_entity_poly.type
_entity_poly.pdbx_seq_one_letter_code
_entity_poly.pdbx_strand_id
1 'polypeptide(L)' 'CGISGSGPTLFAVCNQMETAQRMADWLSQHYLQNDEGFVHICRLDTAGARQLG' A
#
# COMPACT_ATOMS: atom_id res chain seq x y z
N CYS A 1 -8.06 8.10 2.53
CA CYS A 1 -6.82 7.52 3.07
C CYS A 1 -6.92 7.44 4.58
N GLY A 2 -6.15 6.56 5.22
CA GLY A 2 -6.11 6.38 6.68
C GLY A 2 -4.76 5.80 7.13
N ILE A 3 -4.52 5.81 8.45
CA ILE A 3 -3.32 5.25 9.04
C ILE A 3 -3.50 3.75 9.22
N SER A 4 -2.52 2.95 8.78
CA SER A 4 -2.48 1.52 9.02
C SER A 4 -1.85 1.25 10.39
N GLY A 5 -2.63 0.72 11.33
CA GLY A 5 -2.19 0.52 12.72
C GLY A 5 -1.89 1.84 13.43
N SER A 6 -0.71 1.96 14.03
CA SER A 6 -0.20 3.18 14.67
C SER A 6 0.57 4.11 13.72
N GLY A 7 0.68 3.74 12.44
CA GLY A 7 1.54 4.43 11.48
C GLY A 7 3.03 4.06 11.64
N PRO A 8 3.90 4.63 10.79
CA PRO A 8 3.64 5.67 9.79
C PRO A 8 2.98 5.18 8.49
N THR A 9 2.76 3.88 8.29
CA THR A 9 2.17 3.38 7.03
C THR A 9 0.77 3.96 6.76
N LEU A 10 0.54 4.44 5.54
CA LEU A 10 -0.76 4.93 5.05
C LEU A 10 -1.43 3.89 4.16
N PHE A 11 -2.76 3.77 4.25
CA PHE A 11 -3.58 3.03 3.29
C PHE A 11 -4.58 3.93 2.56
N ALA A 12 -4.86 3.60 1.30
CA ALA A 12 -5.92 4.19 0.51
C ALA A 12 -6.75 3.08 -0.14
N VAL A 13 -8.07 3.12 0.06
CA VAL A 13 -8.99 2.16 -0.56
C VAL A 13 -9.38 2.68 -1.93
N CYS A 14 -9.13 1.88 -2.97
CA CYS A 14 -9.48 2.19 -4.35
C CYS A 14 -10.32 1.06 -4.93
N ASN A 15 -11.36 1.40 -5.70
CA ASN A 15 -12.26 0.44 -6.35
C ASN A 15 -11.90 0.15 -7.82
N GLN A 16 -10.89 0.85 -8.35
CA GLN A 16 -10.42 0.74 -9.73
C GLN A 16 -8.89 0.75 -9.75
N MET A 17 -8.30 -0.08 -10.61
CA MET A 17 -6.84 -0.21 -10.71
C MET A 17 -6.17 1.09 -11.15
N GLU A 18 -6.77 1.86 -12.07
CA GLU A 18 -6.24 3.15 -12.53
C GLU A 18 -6.11 4.15 -11.37
N THR A 19 -7.10 4.21 -10.49
CA THR A 19 -7.05 5.06 -9.30
C THR A 19 -6.02 4.56 -8.30
N ALA A 20 -5.87 3.24 -8.13
CA ALA A 20 -4.84 2.66 -7.28
C ALA A 20 -3.42 3.00 -7.79
N GLN A 21 -3.20 2.96 -9.10
CA GLN A 21 -1.91 3.30 -9.72
C GLN A 21 -1.57 4.78 -9.51
N ARG A 22 -2.50 5.69 -9.79
CA ARG A 22 -2.29 7.13 -9.56
C ARG A 22 -1.98 7.44 -8.10
N MET A 23 -2.65 6.75 -7.16
CA MET A 23 -2.35 6.89 -5.74
C MET A 23 -0.97 6.34 -5.38
N ALA A 24 -0.57 5.20 -5.95
CA ALA A 24 0.73 4.61 -5.71
C ALA A 24 1.86 5.53 -6.19
N ASP A 25 1.70 6.12 -7.38
CA ASP A 25 2.65 7.08 -7.96
C ASP A 25 2.77 8.33 -7.08
N TRP A 26 1.63 8.89 -6.64
CA TRP A 26 1.62 10.06 -5.78
C TRP A 26 2.28 9.80 -4.43
N LEU A 27 1.99 8.65 -3.79
CA LEU A 27 2.61 8.27 -2.51
C LEU A 27 4.11 8.03 -2.67
N SER A 28 4.53 7.45 -3.78
CA SER A 28 5.95 7.23 -4.07
C SER A 28 6.72 8.56 -4.17
N GLN A 29 6.11 9.57 -4.78
CA GLN A 29 6.75 10.88 -5.00
C GLN A 29 6.67 11.82 -3.78
N HIS A 30 5.64 11.68 -2.94
CA HIS A 30 5.32 12.71 -1.94
C HIS A 30 5.25 12.20 -0.50
N TYR A 31 5.13 10.89 -0.29
CA TYR A 31 5.02 10.31 1.06
C TYR A 31 6.29 9.64 1.54
N LEU A 32 7.04 9.00 0.64
CA LEU A 32 8.32 8.41 0.97
C LEU A 32 9.28 9.49 1.48
N GLN A 33 9.89 9.24 2.63
CA GLN A 33 10.81 10.19 3.28
C GLN A 33 12.27 9.90 2.94
N ASN A 34 12.56 8.69 2.47
CA ASN A 34 13.87 8.20 2.10
C ASN A 34 13.74 6.98 1.17
N ASP A 35 14.88 6.45 0.74
CA ASP A 35 14.96 5.35 -0.22
C ASP A 35 14.63 3.97 0.38
N GLU A 36 14.42 3.86 1.70
CA GLU A 36 14.03 2.61 2.37
C GLU A 36 12.51 2.38 2.34
N GLY A 37 11.73 3.43 2.09
CA GLY A 37 10.28 3.36 1.99
C GLY A 37 9.80 2.77 0.66
N PHE A 38 8.60 2.18 0.66
CA PHE A 38 8.00 1.58 -0.53
C PHE A 38 6.48 1.77 -0.57
N VAL A 39 5.92 1.59 -1.76
CA VAL A 39 4.47 1.64 -2.00
C VAL A 39 4.04 0.37 -2.71
N HIS A 40 3.00 -0.29 -2.21
CA HIS A 40 2.43 -1.49 -2.80
C HIS A 40 0.91 -1.37 -2.97
N ILE A 41 0.42 -1.79 -4.13
CA ILE A 41 -1.01 -2.01 -4.38
C ILE A 41 -1.33 -3.44 -3.94
N CYS A 42 -2.23 -3.57 -2.96
CA CYS A 42 -2.56 -4.84 -2.34
C CYS A 42 -4.05 -5.17 -2.45
N ARG A 43 -4.36 -6.45 -2.33
CA ARG A 43 -5.70 -6.97 -2.03
C ARG A 43 -5.62 -7.79 -0.73
N LEU A 44 -6.77 -8.02 -0.09
CA LEU A 44 -6.82 -8.87 1.10
C LEU A 44 -6.31 -10.28 0.76
N ASP A 45 -5.37 -10.79 1.55
CA ASP A 45 -4.97 -12.20 1.49
C ASP A 45 -6.02 -13.02 2.25
N THR A 46 -6.80 -13.83 1.52
CA THR A 46 -7.86 -14.67 2.09
C THR A 46 -7.36 -16.02 2.60
N ALA A 47 -6.13 -16.41 2.28
CA ALA A 47 -5.52 -17.66 2.73
C ALA A 47 -4.75 -17.48 4.05
N GLY A 48 -4.20 -16.29 4.30
CA GLY A 48 -3.36 -16.04 5.46
C GLY A 48 -2.03 -16.81 5.40
N ALA A 49 -1.51 -17.21 6.56
CA ALA A 49 -0.28 -17.98 6.64
C ALA A 49 -0.45 -19.39 6.03
N ARG A 50 0.52 -19.82 5.22
CA ARG A 50 0.52 -21.12 4.54
C ARG A 50 1.94 -21.67 4.37
N GLN A 51 2.06 -22.99 4.29
CA GLN A 51 3.34 -23.64 4.02
C GLN A 51 3.82 -23.28 2.61
N LEU A 52 5.05 -22.78 2.54
CA LEU A 52 5.81 -22.69 1.30
C LEU A 52 6.59 -24.01 1.16
N GLY A 53 6.70 -24.51 -0.07
CA GLY A 53 7.27 -25.82 -0.39
C GLY A 53 8.60 -26.10 0.26
#